data_AF-D3BIF8-F1
#
_entry.id   AF-D3BIF8-F1
#
_cell.length_a   1.000
_cell.length_b   1.000
_cell.length_c   1.000
_cell.angle_alpha   90.00
_cell.angle_beta   90.00
_cell.angle_gamma   90.00
#
_symmetry.space_group_name_H-M   'P 1'
#
loop_
_entity.id
_entity.type
_entity.pdbx_description
1 polymer ?
#
loop_
_entity_poly.entity_id
_entity_poly.type
_entity_poly.pdbx_seq_one_letter_code
_entity_poly.pdbx_strand_id
1 'polypeptide(L)'
;MSILQKYDYELLRSVGNNDIKKLREMIDTGVDINMKEYEKGTTPLHIAAARGNKQALELLVTRGADVNAQDNRGITPLHSLVTNRYDVLALWLIRHGANIHLADNNNFSAYDLAQGWFQKEMVAASEGKPVISQDLEERTSPMFQILSKPARETAVTIDNSEVVKIYYQQGNFKSIKISSTETARDICKRMAEKFNMTAYDKCFDMLEVVKNESRFFNANEPLLVSKAKWPIIVGTSGNETHLHCRFEIALRKSAPKEAQELFSRI
;
A
#
# COMPACT_ATOMS: atom_id res chain seq x y z
N MET A 1 27.66 -2.22 10.84
CA MET A 1 26.33 -1.75 11.30
C MET A 1 25.63 -1.11 10.12
N SER A 2 24.66 -1.81 9.52
CA SER A 2 24.00 -1.39 8.28
C SER A 2 23.01 -0.25 8.53
N ILE A 3 23.03 0.73 7.64
CA ILE A 3 22.21 1.96 7.60
C ILE A 3 20.68 1.67 7.68
N LEU A 4 20.27 0.43 7.44
CA LEU A 4 18.88 -0.05 7.56
C LEU A 4 18.27 0.04 8.97
N GLN A 5 19.06 0.09 10.05
CA GLN A 5 18.47 0.13 11.41
C GLN A 5 17.94 1.49 11.85
N LYS A 6 18.35 2.62 11.23
CA LYS A 6 18.01 3.95 11.76
C LYS A 6 16.65 4.48 11.28
N TYR A 7 16.29 4.21 10.03
CA TYR A 7 15.09 4.77 9.41
C TYR A 7 13.81 3.99 9.75
N ASP A 8 13.91 2.67 9.93
CA ASP A 8 12.75 1.80 10.19
C ASP A 8 12.17 2.02 11.61
N TYR A 9 13.03 2.12 12.63
CA TYR A 9 12.59 2.42 14.00
C TYR A 9 12.05 3.84 14.17
N GLU A 10 12.59 4.79 13.40
CA GLU A 10 12.15 6.18 13.46
C GLU A 10 10.74 6.34 12.88
N LEU A 11 10.41 5.58 11.82
CA LEU A 11 9.06 5.53 11.28
C LEU A 11 8.09 4.98 12.33
N LEU A 12 8.35 3.78 12.87
CA LEU A 12 7.48 3.17 13.88
C LEU A 12 7.31 4.06 15.11
N ARG A 13 8.38 4.73 15.55
CA ARG A 13 8.34 5.68 16.68
C ARG A 13 7.49 6.91 16.35
N SER A 14 7.62 7.48 15.15
CA SER A 14 6.80 8.63 14.73
C SER A 14 5.31 8.27 14.70
N VAL A 15 4.97 7.08 14.18
CA VAL A 15 3.61 6.56 14.18
C VAL A 15 3.11 6.33 15.58
N GLY A 16 3.92 5.69 16.44
CA GLY A 16 3.56 5.43 17.83
C GLY A 16 3.30 6.69 18.64
N ASN A 17 4.05 7.76 18.37
CA ASN A 17 3.89 9.07 19.02
C ASN A 17 2.84 9.96 18.35
N ASN A 18 2.19 9.48 17.28
CA ASN A 18 1.28 10.27 16.44
C ASN A 18 1.92 11.58 15.92
N ASP A 19 3.23 11.57 15.63
CA ASP A 19 3.96 12.69 15.05
C ASP A 19 3.69 12.78 13.53
N ILE A 20 2.55 13.38 13.18
CA ILE A 20 2.04 13.44 11.81
C ILE A 20 2.96 14.23 10.87
N LYS A 21 3.63 15.27 11.38
CA LYS A 21 4.52 16.09 10.56
C LYS A 21 5.71 15.24 10.11
N LYS A 22 6.37 14.59 11.07
CA LYS A 22 7.51 13.71 10.78
C LYS A 22 7.11 12.50 9.95
N LEU A 23 5.98 11.87 10.28
CA LEU A 23 5.46 10.75 9.50
C LEU A 23 5.24 11.13 8.03
N ARG A 24 4.66 12.31 7.77
CA ARG A 24 4.47 12.82 6.40
C ARG A 24 5.79 13.05 5.68
N GLU A 25 6.75 13.72 6.32
CA GLU A 25 8.09 13.95 5.76
C GLU A 25 8.77 12.63 5.41
N MET A 26 8.70 11.61 6.27
CA MET A 26 9.29 10.29 6.03
C MET A 26 8.60 9.51 4.90
N ILE A 27 7.27 9.59 4.81
CA ILE A 27 6.55 8.96 3.69
C ILE A 27 6.92 9.65 2.37
N ASP A 28 7.03 10.98 2.38
CA ASP A 28 7.36 11.77 1.19
C ASP A 28 8.82 11.55 0.72
N THR A 29 9.73 11.15 1.61
CA THR A 29 11.11 10.72 1.25
C THR A 29 11.20 9.28 0.71
N GLY A 30 10.08 8.54 0.70
CA GLY A 30 9.99 7.22 0.08
C GLY A 30 10.32 6.04 1.01
N VAL A 31 10.15 6.21 2.32
CA VAL A 31 10.23 5.09 3.27
C VAL A 31 9.16 4.03 2.95
N ASP A 32 9.49 2.75 3.16
CA ASP A 32 8.54 1.66 3.03
C ASP A 32 7.48 1.70 4.16
N ILE A 33 6.27 2.13 3.82
CA ILE A 33 5.14 2.22 4.76
C ILE A 33 4.62 0.85 5.22
N ASN A 34 4.99 -0.22 4.54
CA ASN A 34 4.61 -1.60 4.85
C ASN A 34 5.77 -2.40 5.48
N MET A 35 6.85 -1.71 5.87
CA MET A 35 7.96 -2.33 6.59
C MET A 35 7.46 -3.13 7.79
N LYS A 36 8.12 -4.26 8.06
CA LYS A 36 7.80 -5.13 9.20
C LYS A 36 8.92 -5.08 10.22
N GLU A 37 8.58 -4.82 11.47
CA GLU A 37 9.55 -4.86 12.58
C GLU A 37 10.09 -6.28 12.73
N TYR A 38 11.39 -6.41 12.97
CA TYR A 38 12.08 -7.70 12.97
C TYR A 38 11.50 -8.71 13.96
N GLU A 39 11.19 -8.29 15.20
CA GLU A 39 10.79 -9.22 16.25
C GLU A 39 9.36 -9.74 16.09
N LYS A 40 8.42 -8.84 15.75
CA LYS A 40 6.99 -9.14 15.77
C LYS A 40 6.34 -9.18 14.39
N GLY A 41 7.04 -8.71 13.35
CA GLY A 41 6.46 -8.57 12.02
C GLY A 41 5.45 -7.41 11.93
N THR A 42 5.42 -6.52 12.92
CA THR A 42 4.45 -5.42 13.01
C THR A 42 4.75 -4.33 11.99
N THR A 43 3.71 -3.87 11.31
CA THR A 43 3.79 -2.73 10.39
C THR A 43 3.48 -1.41 11.09
N PRO A 44 3.85 -0.25 10.49
CA PRO A 44 3.36 1.05 10.93
C PRO A 44 1.85 1.08 11.21
N LEU A 45 1.05 0.42 10.35
CA LEU A 45 -0.40 0.40 10.51
C LEU A 45 -0.85 -0.39 11.75
N HIS A 46 -0.14 -1.46 12.14
CA HIS A 46 -0.38 -2.17 13.41
C HIS A 46 -0.16 -1.25 14.60
N ILE A 47 0.92 -0.47 14.61
CA ILE A 47 1.24 0.45 15.70
C ILE A 47 0.19 1.56 15.80
N ALA A 48 -0.24 2.12 14.67
CA ALA A 48 -1.29 3.13 14.65
C ALA A 48 -2.62 2.58 15.19
N ALA A 49 -2.99 1.37 14.77
CA ALA A 49 -4.19 0.66 15.21
C ALA A 49 -4.15 0.34 16.71
N ALA A 50 -3.06 -0.26 17.20
CA ALA A 50 -2.92 -0.66 18.60
C ALA A 50 -2.97 0.54 19.57
N ARG A 51 -2.61 1.74 19.12
CA ARG A 51 -2.65 2.97 19.92
C ARG A 51 -3.88 3.86 19.68
N GLY A 52 -4.75 3.51 18.74
CA GLY A 52 -5.88 4.36 18.36
C GLY A 52 -5.44 5.70 17.73
N ASN A 53 -4.25 5.75 17.13
CA ASN A 53 -3.68 6.96 16.55
C ASN A 53 -4.39 7.28 15.21
N LYS A 54 -5.58 7.86 15.29
CA LYS A 54 -6.48 8.14 14.16
C LYS A 54 -5.78 8.81 12.99
N GLN A 55 -5.07 9.91 13.22
CA GLN A 55 -4.44 10.69 12.15
C GLN A 55 -3.32 9.90 11.46
N ALA A 56 -2.51 9.15 12.22
CA ALA A 56 -1.47 8.32 11.66
C ALA A 56 -2.05 7.15 10.85
N LEU A 57 -3.11 6.53 11.36
CA LEU A 57 -3.84 5.45 10.68
C LEU A 57 -4.43 5.93 9.35
N GLU A 58 -5.17 7.04 9.36
CA GLU A 58 -5.73 7.65 8.16
C GLU A 58 -4.64 8.01 7.13
N LEU A 59 -3.53 8.62 7.58
CA LEU A 59 -2.41 8.97 6.71
C LEU A 59 -1.78 7.71 6.09
N LEU A 60 -1.52 6.67 6.88
CA LEU A 60 -0.93 5.43 6.36
C LEU A 60 -1.83 4.75 5.32
N VAL A 61 -3.13 4.63 5.61
CA VAL A 61 -4.11 4.01 4.69
C VAL A 61 -4.24 4.82 3.40
N THR A 62 -4.38 6.15 3.49
CA THR A 62 -4.45 7.02 2.29
C THR A 62 -3.17 7.03 1.47
N ARG A 63 -2.02 6.70 2.08
CA ARG A 63 -0.73 6.54 1.40
C ARG A 63 -0.48 5.12 0.87
N GLY A 64 -1.45 4.20 1.02
CA GLY A 64 -1.41 2.87 0.44
C GLY A 64 -0.81 1.79 1.35
N ALA A 65 -0.86 1.97 2.66
CA ALA A 65 -0.51 0.91 3.59
C ALA A 65 -1.44 -0.31 3.39
N ASP A 66 -0.88 -1.51 3.51
CA ASP A 66 -1.64 -2.75 3.43
C ASP A 66 -2.51 -2.91 4.69
N VAL A 67 -3.82 -2.70 4.50
CA VAL A 67 -4.84 -2.80 5.56
C VAL A 67 -5.01 -4.21 6.10
N ASN A 68 -4.58 -5.23 5.36
CA ASN A 68 -4.72 -6.64 5.67
C ASN A 68 -3.39 -7.30 6.05
N ALA A 69 -2.31 -6.51 6.23
CA ALA A 69 -1.02 -7.03 6.62
C ALA A 69 -1.13 -7.87 7.91
N GLN A 70 -0.55 -9.06 7.91
CA GLN A 70 -0.45 -9.92 9.09
C GLN A 70 0.94 -9.83 9.71
N ASP A 71 1.01 -9.67 11.03
CA ASP A 71 2.24 -9.80 11.81
C ASP A 71 2.67 -11.27 11.96
N ASN A 72 3.73 -11.55 12.73
CA ASN A 72 4.26 -12.91 12.91
C ASN A 72 3.28 -13.86 13.63
N ARG A 73 2.20 -13.33 14.21
CA ARG A 73 1.14 -14.08 14.90
C ARG A 73 -0.14 -14.17 14.06
N GLY A 74 -0.13 -13.68 12.82
CA GLY A 74 -1.32 -13.63 11.98
C GLY A 74 -2.27 -12.48 12.34
N ILE A 75 -1.90 -11.62 13.30
CA ILE A 75 -2.73 -10.50 13.75
C ILE A 75 -2.71 -9.42 12.67
N THR A 76 -3.87 -8.85 12.36
CA THR A 76 -4.02 -7.71 11.44
C THR A 76 -4.21 -6.40 12.22
N PRO A 77 -4.08 -5.23 11.59
CA PRO A 77 -4.43 -3.95 12.23
C PRO A 77 -5.87 -3.93 12.75
N LEU A 78 -6.81 -4.58 12.05
CA LEU A 78 -8.21 -4.66 12.47
C LEU A 78 -8.38 -5.44 13.78
N HIS A 79 -7.62 -6.51 14.01
CA HIS A 79 -7.65 -7.22 15.30
C HIS A 79 -7.34 -6.27 16.45
N SER A 80 -6.26 -5.48 16.32
CA SER A 80 -5.85 -4.50 17.35
C SER A 80 -6.93 -3.45 17.62
N LEU A 81 -7.60 -2.96 16.58
CA LEU A 81 -8.69 -1.99 16.74
C LEU A 81 -9.88 -2.59 17.49
N VAL A 82 -10.28 -3.82 17.15
CA VAL A 82 -11.41 -4.51 17.79
C VAL A 82 -11.09 -4.82 19.26
N THR A 83 -9.92 -5.41 19.55
CA THR A 83 -9.56 -5.79 20.93
C THR A 83 -9.42 -4.57 21.85
N ASN A 84 -8.97 -3.44 21.30
CA ASN A 84 -8.79 -2.20 22.06
C ASN A 84 -10.03 -1.28 22.04
N ARG A 85 -11.16 -1.73 21.45
CA ARG A 85 -12.44 -1.00 21.41
C ARG A 85 -12.37 0.34 20.67
N TYR A 86 -11.52 0.43 19.65
CA TYR A 86 -11.49 1.57 18.73
C TYR A 86 -12.54 1.40 17.62
N ASP A 87 -13.80 1.27 18.03
CA ASP A 87 -14.91 0.77 17.20
C ASP A 87 -15.10 1.63 15.93
N VAL A 88 -15.04 2.96 16.04
CA VAL A 88 -15.18 3.87 14.87
C VAL A 88 -14.00 3.76 13.90
N LEU A 89 -12.77 3.60 14.40
CA LEU A 89 -11.60 3.37 13.56
C LEU A 89 -11.66 2.01 12.87
N ALA A 90 -12.12 0.97 13.58
CA ALA A 90 -12.31 -0.36 13.01
C ALA A 90 -13.30 -0.33 11.84
N LEU A 91 -14.48 0.28 12.04
CA LEU A 91 -15.50 0.40 10.98
C LEU A 91 -15.00 1.20 9.78
N TRP A 92 -14.22 2.24 10.01
CA TRP A 92 -13.60 2.99 8.92
C TRP A 92 -12.55 2.17 8.18
N LEU A 93 -11.69 1.43 8.89
CA LEU A 93 -10.71 0.55 8.25
C LEU A 93 -11.39 -0.55 7.43
N ILE A 94 -12.53 -1.08 7.89
CA ILE A 94 -13.38 -2.01 7.12
C ILE A 94 -13.89 -1.35 5.83
N ARG A 95 -14.38 -0.10 5.91
CA ARG A 95 -14.77 0.68 4.71
C ARG A 95 -13.62 0.93 3.73
N HIS A 96 -12.37 0.81 4.19
CA HIS A 96 -11.16 0.88 3.36
C HIS A 96 -10.56 -0.49 3.03
N GLY A 97 -11.36 -1.56 3.11
CA GLY A 97 -11.01 -2.87 2.58
C GLY A 97 -10.35 -3.83 3.57
N ALA A 98 -10.39 -3.55 4.88
CA ALA A 98 -9.98 -4.55 5.86
C ALA A 98 -10.95 -5.74 5.87
N ASN A 99 -10.39 -6.94 5.73
CA ASN A 99 -11.13 -8.19 5.75
C ASN A 99 -11.40 -8.61 7.21
N ILE A 100 -12.68 -8.65 7.57
CA ILE A 100 -13.15 -8.99 8.91
C ILE A 100 -12.93 -10.47 9.28
N HIS A 101 -12.65 -11.33 8.30
CA HIS A 101 -12.53 -12.79 8.45
C HIS A 101 -11.09 -13.32 8.30
N LEU A 102 -10.07 -12.45 8.17
CA LEU A 102 -8.69 -12.91 8.25
C LEU A 102 -8.40 -13.41 9.66
N ALA A 103 -7.97 -14.67 9.76
CA ALA A 103 -7.71 -15.32 11.03
C ALA A 103 -6.24 -15.21 11.45
N ASP A 104 -6.02 -15.05 12.76
CA ASP A 104 -4.72 -15.14 13.39
C ASP A 104 -4.23 -16.60 13.49
N ASN A 105 -3.05 -16.81 14.07
CA ASN A 105 -2.49 -18.16 14.25
C ASN A 105 -3.28 -19.06 15.23
N ASN A 106 -4.24 -18.50 15.96
CA ASN A 106 -5.16 -19.23 16.83
C ASN A 106 -6.52 -19.48 16.14
N ASN A 107 -6.66 -19.15 14.85
CA ASN A 107 -7.88 -19.21 14.06
C ASN A 107 -8.99 -18.25 14.51
N PHE A 108 -8.66 -17.15 15.21
CA PHE A 108 -9.61 -16.09 15.51
C PHE A 108 -9.47 -14.96 14.51
N SER A 109 -10.58 -14.53 13.89
CA SER A 109 -10.60 -13.29 13.13
C SER A 109 -10.98 -12.09 14.01
N ALA A 110 -10.80 -10.88 13.48
CA ALA A 110 -11.28 -9.67 14.16
C ALA A 110 -12.81 -9.70 14.38
N TYR A 111 -13.58 -10.36 13.52
CA TYR A 111 -15.01 -10.60 13.70
C TYR A 111 -15.29 -11.53 14.89
N ASP A 112 -14.51 -12.61 15.05
CA ASP A 112 -14.69 -13.57 16.15
C ASP A 112 -14.35 -12.96 17.52
N LEU A 113 -13.41 -12.01 17.55
CA LEU A 113 -13.03 -11.26 18.75
C LEU A 113 -14.03 -10.13 19.11
N ALA A 114 -14.91 -9.75 18.20
CA ALA A 114 -15.84 -8.66 18.39
C ALA A 114 -17.05 -9.03 19.26
N GLN A 115 -17.63 -8.05 19.95
CA GLN A 115 -18.90 -8.22 20.64
C GLN A 115 -20.04 -8.40 19.62
N GLY A 116 -21.08 -9.15 19.99
CA GLY A 116 -22.17 -9.49 19.06
C GLY A 116 -22.93 -8.28 18.48
N TRP A 117 -23.03 -7.17 19.22
CA TRP A 117 -23.61 -5.93 18.67
C TRP A 117 -22.68 -5.31 17.61
N PHE A 118 -21.38 -5.33 17.84
CA PHE A 118 -20.38 -4.75 16.95
C PHE A 118 -20.19 -5.57 15.67
N GLN A 119 -20.30 -6.91 15.76
CA GLN A 119 -20.29 -7.80 14.60
C GLN A 119 -21.32 -7.38 13.53
N LYS A 120 -22.51 -6.92 13.95
CA LYS A 120 -23.54 -6.42 13.02
C LYS A 120 -23.08 -5.17 12.27
N GLU A 121 -22.44 -4.24 12.99
CA GLU A 121 -21.91 -3.01 12.40
C GLU A 121 -20.70 -3.29 11.49
N MET A 122 -19.84 -4.24 11.85
CA MET A 122 -18.72 -4.68 11.01
C MET A 122 -19.21 -5.24 9.67
N VAL A 123 -20.26 -6.07 9.69
CA VAL A 123 -20.90 -6.59 8.47
C VAL A 123 -21.49 -5.45 7.66
N ALA A 124 -22.29 -4.58 8.29
CA ALA A 124 -22.87 -3.42 7.60
C ALA A 124 -21.79 -2.53 6.95
N ALA A 125 -20.70 -2.26 7.68
CA ALA A 125 -19.57 -1.51 7.16
C ALA A 125 -18.90 -2.21 5.97
N SER A 126 -18.70 -3.52 6.04
CA SER A 126 -18.07 -4.32 4.95
C SER A 126 -18.92 -4.36 3.69
N GLU A 127 -20.25 -4.31 3.84
CA GLU A 127 -21.21 -4.26 2.73
C GLU A 127 -21.46 -2.83 2.22
N GLY A 128 -20.77 -1.82 2.79
CA GLY A 128 -20.97 -0.42 2.45
C GLY A 128 -22.31 0.17 2.93
N LYS A 129 -23.06 -0.57 3.75
CA LYS A 129 -24.35 -0.15 4.33
C LYS A 129 -24.13 0.87 5.46
N PRO A 130 -25.06 1.82 5.65
CA PRO A 130 -24.98 2.78 6.75
C PRO A 130 -24.84 2.08 8.10
N VAL A 131 -23.86 2.52 8.89
CA VAL A 131 -23.69 2.13 10.30
C VAL A 131 -24.57 3.06 11.13
N ILE A 132 -25.53 2.50 11.88
CA ILE A 132 -26.58 3.29 12.58
C ILE A 132 -26.70 2.98 14.07
N SER A 133 -25.81 2.15 14.64
CA SER A 133 -25.89 1.77 16.06
C SER A 133 -25.93 2.98 17.01
N GLN A 134 -26.74 2.85 18.06
CA GLN A 134 -26.82 3.79 19.18
C GLN A 134 -25.70 3.58 20.20
N ASP A 135 -25.03 2.44 20.16
CA ASP A 135 -24.01 2.01 21.14
C ASP A 135 -22.60 2.54 20.82
N LEU A 136 -22.40 3.21 19.68
CA LEU A 136 -21.11 3.81 19.31
C LEU A 136 -20.91 5.14 20.04
N GLU A 137 -19.86 5.26 20.87
CA GLU A 137 -19.66 6.40 21.77
C GLU A 137 -19.20 7.70 21.03
N GLU A 138 -18.45 7.60 19.92
CA GLU A 138 -17.89 8.76 19.20
C GLU A 138 -18.80 9.35 18.10
N ARG A 139 -20.09 9.54 18.38
CA ARG A 139 -21.11 9.92 17.36
C ARG A 139 -20.89 11.30 16.70
N THR A 140 -20.16 12.19 17.37
CA THR A 140 -19.88 13.57 16.89
C THR A 140 -18.61 13.66 16.05
N SER A 141 -17.83 12.58 15.94
CA SER A 141 -16.58 12.55 15.17
C SER A 141 -16.87 12.66 13.66
N PRO A 142 -16.11 13.46 12.88
CA PRO A 142 -16.26 13.53 11.43
C PRO A 142 -16.17 12.17 10.72
N MET A 143 -15.45 11.21 11.31
CA MET A 143 -15.38 9.84 10.81
C MET A 143 -16.72 9.11 10.93
N PHE A 144 -17.46 9.31 12.03
CA PHE A 144 -18.78 8.70 12.21
C PHE A 144 -19.79 9.21 11.17
N GLN A 145 -19.70 10.49 10.79
CA GLN A 145 -20.54 11.09 9.75
C GLN A 145 -20.30 10.50 8.34
N ILE A 146 -19.14 9.89 8.11
CA ILE A 146 -18.85 9.14 6.88
C ILE A 146 -19.51 7.76 6.93
N LEU A 147 -19.50 7.12 8.10
CA LEU A 147 -20.07 5.78 8.32
C LEU A 147 -21.60 5.76 8.31
N SER A 148 -22.25 6.86 8.71
CA SER A 148 -23.71 7.02 8.72
C SER A 148 -24.32 7.18 7.31
N LYS A 149 -23.49 7.32 6.27
CA LYS A 149 -23.91 7.43 4.88
C LYS A 149 -23.70 6.09 4.14
N PRO A 150 -24.60 5.72 3.22
CA PRO A 150 -24.31 4.61 2.32
C PRO A 150 -23.05 4.97 1.53
N ALA A 151 -22.19 3.99 1.30
CA ALA A 151 -21.15 4.18 0.29
C ALA A 151 -21.88 4.55 -1.00
N ARG A 152 -21.67 5.78 -1.51
CA ARG A 152 -22.26 6.20 -2.80
C ARG A 152 -21.96 5.10 -3.81
N GLU A 153 -22.92 4.77 -4.67
CA GLU A 153 -22.72 3.95 -5.87
C GLU A 153 -21.69 4.62 -6.80
N THR A 154 -20.44 4.66 -6.37
CA THR A 154 -19.32 4.54 -7.28
C THR A 154 -19.24 3.05 -7.51
N ALA A 155 -19.48 2.62 -8.75
CA ALA A 155 -18.98 1.34 -9.21
C ALA A 155 -17.53 1.25 -8.72
N VAL A 156 -17.31 0.49 -7.65
CA VAL A 156 -16.00 0.01 -7.30
C VAL A 156 -15.73 -1.04 -8.36
N THR A 157 -15.31 -0.58 -9.55
CA THR A 157 -14.15 -1.23 -10.17
C THR A 157 -13.17 -1.34 -9.01
N ILE A 158 -13.03 -2.55 -8.46
CA ILE A 158 -12.01 -2.85 -7.46
C ILE A 158 -10.74 -2.38 -8.14
N ASP A 159 -10.29 -1.18 -7.78
CA ASP A 159 -9.03 -0.70 -8.26
C ASP A 159 -7.99 -1.47 -7.46
N ASN A 160 -7.77 -2.71 -7.90
CA ASN A 160 -6.69 -3.58 -7.50
C ASN A 160 -5.41 -2.82 -7.81
N SER A 161 -5.05 -1.94 -6.89
CA SER A 161 -3.94 -1.03 -7.02
C SER A 161 -2.81 -1.57 -6.16
N GLU A 162 -1.68 -1.82 -6.79
CA GLU A 162 -0.51 -2.42 -6.16
C GLU A 162 0.63 -1.41 -6.14
N VAL A 163 1.41 -1.39 -5.06
CA VAL A 163 2.67 -0.64 -5.05
C VAL A 163 3.74 -1.49 -5.71
N VAL A 164 4.22 -1.04 -6.87
CA VAL A 164 5.23 -1.76 -7.65
C VAL A 164 6.50 -0.92 -7.77
N LYS A 165 7.65 -1.60 -7.71
CA LYS A 165 8.96 -1.00 -7.99
C LYS A 165 9.18 -0.93 -9.50
N ILE A 166 9.36 0.28 -10.01
CA ILE A 166 9.80 0.53 -11.39
C ILE A 166 11.29 0.85 -11.34
N TYR A 167 12.09 -0.05 -11.91
CA TYR A 167 13.54 0.07 -11.97
C TYR A 167 13.96 0.97 -13.13
N TYR A 168 15.10 1.61 -12.98
CA TYR A 168 15.79 2.41 -13.99
C TYR A 168 17.29 2.40 -13.67
N GLN A 169 18.13 2.86 -14.59
CA GLN A 169 19.57 3.13 -14.41
C GLN A 169 20.27 2.29 -13.34
N GLN A 170 20.98 1.23 -13.75
CA GLN A 170 21.87 0.46 -12.87
C GLN A 170 21.18 -0.11 -11.61
N GLY A 171 19.87 -0.37 -11.67
CA GLY A 171 19.11 -1.01 -10.58
C GLY A 171 18.49 -0.03 -9.58
N ASN A 172 18.58 1.28 -9.81
CA ASN A 172 17.76 2.26 -9.10
C ASN A 172 16.27 1.97 -9.30
N PHE A 173 15.42 2.35 -8.35
CA PHE A 173 13.98 2.17 -8.50
C PHE A 173 13.16 3.26 -7.82
N LYS A 174 11.94 3.47 -8.30
CA LYS A 174 10.88 4.20 -7.58
C LYS A 174 9.71 3.25 -7.31
N SER A 175 9.19 3.27 -6.10
CA SER A 175 7.93 2.63 -5.76
C SER A 175 6.78 3.54 -6.18
N ILE A 176 5.84 3.00 -6.94
CA ILE A 176 4.63 3.73 -7.37
C ILE A 176 3.40 2.86 -7.15
N LYS A 177 2.33 3.47 -6.67
CA LYS A 177 1.00 2.84 -6.66
C LYS A 177 0.42 2.88 -8.06
N ILE A 178 0.08 1.71 -8.58
CA ILE A 178 -0.40 1.48 -9.95
C ILE A 178 -1.78 0.84 -9.87
N SER A 179 -2.77 1.37 -10.60
CA SER A 179 -4.09 0.74 -10.71
C SER A 179 -4.10 -0.45 -11.67
N SER A 180 -5.05 -1.37 -11.51
CA SER A 180 -5.19 -2.52 -12.43
C SER A 180 -5.48 -2.12 -13.88
N THR A 181 -5.98 -0.89 -14.08
CA THR A 181 -6.27 -0.32 -15.40
C THR A 181 -5.18 0.63 -15.89
N GLU A 182 -4.18 0.96 -15.09
CA GLU A 182 -3.13 1.92 -15.47
C GLU A 182 -2.24 1.34 -16.55
N THR A 183 -2.07 2.09 -17.64
CA THR A 183 -1.30 1.62 -18.79
C THR A 183 0.18 1.96 -18.67
N ALA A 184 1.02 1.25 -19.43
CA ALA A 184 2.45 1.57 -19.53
C ALA A 184 2.71 3.05 -19.88
N ARG A 185 1.89 3.65 -20.75
CA ARG A 185 2.01 5.08 -21.10
C ARG A 185 1.80 5.99 -19.90
N ASP A 186 0.74 5.75 -19.13
CA ASP A 186 0.39 6.58 -17.97
C ASP A 186 1.51 6.55 -16.93
N ILE A 187 2.08 5.37 -16.74
CA ILE A 187 3.19 5.14 -15.81
C ILE A 187 4.47 5.80 -16.31
N CYS A 188 4.82 5.67 -17.59
CA CYS A 188 5.96 6.38 -18.18
C CYS A 188 5.83 7.90 -17.99
N LYS A 189 4.64 8.46 -18.16
CA LYS A 189 4.37 9.88 -17.95
C LYS A 189 4.59 10.30 -16.50
N ARG A 190 4.05 9.55 -15.54
CA ARG A 190 4.27 9.80 -14.09
C ARG A 190 5.73 9.67 -13.69
N MET A 191 6.45 8.72 -14.28
CA MET A 191 7.89 8.56 -14.05
C MET A 191 8.68 9.73 -14.64
N ALA A 192 8.33 10.19 -15.85
CA ALA A 192 8.92 11.39 -16.45
C ALA A 192 8.69 12.64 -15.59
N GLU A 193 7.51 12.79 -14.98
CA GLU A 193 7.23 13.85 -13.99
C GLU A 193 8.17 13.74 -12.77
N LYS A 194 8.33 12.54 -12.21
CA LYS A 194 9.24 12.29 -11.08
C LYS A 194 10.71 12.56 -11.41
N PHE A 195 11.09 12.39 -12.67
CA PHE A 195 12.42 12.67 -13.19
C PHE A 195 12.62 14.12 -13.61
N ASN A 196 11.57 14.96 -13.53
CA ASN A 196 11.57 16.32 -14.07
C ASN A 196 11.89 16.37 -15.58
N MET A 197 11.40 15.37 -16.32
CA MET A 197 11.62 15.14 -17.75
C MET A 197 10.29 15.06 -18.52
N THR A 198 9.27 15.81 -18.09
CA THR A 198 7.91 15.75 -18.67
C THR A 198 7.85 16.03 -20.17
N ALA A 199 8.73 16.88 -20.69
CA ALA A 199 8.85 17.16 -22.13
C ALA A 199 9.30 15.93 -22.96
N TYR A 200 9.86 14.91 -22.30
CA TYR A 200 10.40 13.71 -22.90
C TYR A 200 9.63 12.44 -22.48
N ASP A 201 8.41 12.57 -21.94
CA ASP A 201 7.56 11.43 -21.51
C ASP A 201 7.41 10.34 -22.59
N LYS A 202 7.25 10.76 -23.86
CA LYS A 202 7.14 9.88 -25.03
C LYS A 202 8.43 9.19 -25.44
N CYS A 203 9.57 9.56 -24.83
CA CYS A 203 10.87 8.95 -25.08
C CYS A 203 11.14 7.74 -24.18
N PHE A 204 10.31 7.51 -23.16
CA PHE A 204 10.45 6.36 -22.27
C PHE A 204 9.66 5.15 -22.76
N ASP A 205 10.28 3.99 -22.65
CA ASP A 205 9.65 2.69 -22.83
C ASP A 205 9.62 1.94 -21.50
N MET A 206 8.52 1.21 -21.29
CA MET A 206 8.36 0.30 -20.16
C MET A 206 8.74 -1.10 -20.61
N LEU A 207 9.50 -1.80 -19.78
CA LEU A 207 9.96 -3.16 -19.99
C LEU A 207 9.52 -4.04 -18.84
N GLU A 208 9.20 -5.28 -19.19
CA GLU A 208 9.15 -6.40 -18.27
C GLU A 208 10.46 -7.17 -18.40
N VAL A 209 11.10 -7.46 -17.28
CA VAL A 209 12.24 -8.37 -17.22
C VAL A 209 11.83 -9.59 -16.42
N VAL A 210 11.92 -10.77 -17.02
CA VAL A 210 11.69 -12.06 -16.36
C VAL A 210 12.94 -12.92 -16.55
N LYS A 211 13.65 -13.18 -15.46
CA LYS A 211 14.96 -13.83 -15.44
C LYS A 211 15.98 -13.06 -16.31
N ASN A 212 16.34 -13.61 -17.46
CA ASN A 212 17.32 -13.04 -18.39
C ASN A 212 16.68 -12.49 -19.66
N GLU A 213 15.35 -12.56 -19.78
CA GLU A 213 14.61 -12.08 -20.93
C GLU A 213 13.95 -10.75 -20.59
N SER A 214 13.96 -9.84 -21.57
CA SER A 214 13.28 -8.55 -21.46
C SER A 214 12.30 -8.39 -22.62
N ARG A 215 11.14 -7.81 -22.32
CA ARG A 215 10.07 -7.56 -23.27
C ARG A 215 9.56 -6.13 -23.09
N PHE A 216 9.36 -5.43 -24.19
CA PHE A 216 8.71 -4.11 -24.18
C PHE A 216 7.19 -4.23 -24.03
N PHE A 217 6.62 -3.36 -23.20
CA PHE A 217 5.17 -3.19 -23.12
C PHE A 217 4.63 -2.39 -24.30
N ASN A 218 3.42 -2.75 -24.73
CA ASN A 218 2.65 -1.84 -25.57
C ASN A 218 2.16 -0.66 -24.72
N ALA A 219 2.10 0.53 -25.31
CA ALA A 219 1.76 1.77 -24.57
C ALA A 219 0.40 1.71 -23.83
N ASN A 220 -0.57 0.96 -24.36
CA ASN A 220 -1.92 0.84 -23.77
C ASN A 220 -2.08 -0.42 -22.89
N GLU A 221 -1.02 -1.20 -22.68
CA GLU A 221 -1.08 -2.45 -21.93
C GLU A 221 -1.01 -2.19 -20.41
N PRO A 222 -1.92 -2.75 -19.60
CA PRO A 222 -1.85 -2.64 -18.14
C PRO A 222 -0.76 -3.54 -17.54
N LEU A 223 0.08 -2.98 -16.67
CA LEU A 223 1.26 -3.69 -16.12
C LEU A 223 0.88 -4.85 -15.18
N LEU A 224 -0.15 -4.66 -14.34
CA LEU A 224 -0.50 -5.66 -13.32
C LEU A 224 -1.02 -6.97 -13.93
N VAL A 225 -1.59 -6.93 -15.14
CA VAL A 225 -2.01 -8.12 -15.88
C VAL A 225 -0.81 -9.01 -16.22
N SER A 226 0.34 -8.42 -16.54
CA SER A 226 1.57 -9.17 -16.82
C SER A 226 2.22 -9.67 -15.54
N LYS A 227 2.25 -8.83 -14.50
CA LYS A 227 2.78 -9.19 -13.17
C LYS A 227 2.12 -10.44 -12.59
N ALA A 228 0.81 -10.59 -12.76
CA ALA A 228 0.06 -11.76 -12.28
C ALA A 228 0.52 -13.09 -12.91
N LYS A 229 1.25 -13.05 -14.04
CA LYS A 229 1.78 -14.21 -14.76
C LYS A 229 3.23 -14.54 -14.39
N TRP A 230 3.85 -13.76 -13.50
CA TRP A 230 5.24 -13.99 -13.13
C TRP A 230 5.42 -15.36 -12.47
N PRO A 231 6.45 -16.13 -12.89
CA PRO A 231 6.71 -17.43 -12.30
C PRO A 231 7.13 -17.26 -10.83
N ILE A 232 6.61 -18.12 -9.95
CA ILE A 232 7.14 -18.22 -8.59
C ILE A 232 8.53 -18.86 -8.70
N ILE A 233 9.58 -18.10 -8.36
CA ILE A 233 10.96 -18.58 -8.38
C ILE A 233 11.39 -18.80 -6.93
N VAL A 234 11.60 -20.06 -6.57
CA VAL A 234 12.10 -20.44 -5.24
C VAL A 234 13.61 -20.59 -5.35
N GLY A 235 14.36 -19.66 -4.77
CA GLY A 235 15.81 -19.77 -4.60
C GLY A 235 16.16 -20.66 -3.39
N THR A 236 17.44 -20.95 -3.21
CA THR A 236 17.94 -21.71 -2.05
C THR A 236 17.66 -21.03 -0.70
N SER A 237 17.32 -19.74 -0.71
CA SER A 237 16.99 -18.90 0.44
C SER A 237 15.48 -18.65 0.66
N GLY A 238 14.60 -19.18 -0.20
CA GLY A 238 13.15 -18.91 -0.18
C GLY A 238 12.62 -18.29 -1.49
N ASN A 239 11.41 -17.71 -1.46
CA ASN A 239 10.76 -17.12 -2.64
C ASN A 239 11.47 -15.83 -3.09
N GLU A 240 12.12 -15.87 -4.25
CA GLU A 240 12.93 -14.79 -4.82
C GLU A 240 12.28 -14.16 -6.07
N THR A 241 10.97 -14.37 -6.29
CA THR A 241 10.24 -13.92 -7.49
C THR A 241 10.52 -12.46 -7.88
N HIS A 242 10.69 -11.56 -6.91
CA HIS A 242 10.98 -10.14 -7.13
C HIS A 242 12.44 -9.82 -7.53
N LEU A 243 13.40 -10.73 -7.30
CA LEU A 243 14.79 -10.56 -7.74
C LEU A 243 14.95 -10.86 -9.23
N HIS A 244 14.12 -11.74 -9.76
CA HIS A 244 14.19 -12.18 -11.15
C HIS A 244 13.09 -11.57 -12.04
N CYS A 245 11.99 -11.10 -11.47
CA CYS A 245 10.92 -10.46 -12.22
C CYS A 245 10.76 -8.99 -11.79
N ARG A 246 10.90 -8.06 -12.73
CA ARG A 246 10.81 -6.62 -12.45
C ARG A 246 10.28 -5.84 -13.64
N PHE A 247 9.71 -4.68 -13.35
CA PHE A 247 9.46 -3.66 -14.36
C PHE A 247 10.61 -2.68 -14.42
N GLU A 248 10.99 -2.30 -15.63
CA GLU A 248 12.09 -1.37 -15.88
C GLU A 248 11.64 -0.30 -16.86
N ILE A 249 12.03 0.95 -16.62
CA ILE A 249 11.81 2.06 -17.55
C ILE A 249 13.14 2.45 -18.17
N ALA A 250 13.16 2.51 -19.50
CA ALA A 250 14.36 2.87 -20.27
C ALA A 250 14.05 4.03 -21.21
N LEU A 251 15.06 4.89 -21.42
CA LEU A 251 14.99 5.92 -22.42
C LEU A 251 15.36 5.32 -23.80
N ARG A 252 14.55 5.61 -24.82
CA ARG A 252 14.84 5.16 -26.20
C ARG A 252 16.18 5.68 -26.67
N LYS A 253 16.91 4.85 -27.41
CA LYS A 253 18.15 5.26 -28.10
C LYS A 253 17.93 6.42 -29.09
N SER A 254 16.72 6.54 -29.63
CA SER A 254 16.32 7.62 -30.53
C SER A 254 15.92 8.91 -29.82
N ALA A 255 15.94 8.95 -28.48
CA ALA A 255 15.60 10.15 -27.72
C ALA A 255 16.61 11.28 -27.99
N PRO A 256 16.19 12.56 -27.88
CA PRO A 256 17.11 13.71 -28.03
C PRO A 256 18.31 13.61 -27.07
N LYS A 257 19.47 14.13 -27.48
CA LYS A 257 20.70 14.11 -26.67
C LYS A 257 20.50 14.72 -25.29
N GLU A 258 19.75 15.83 -25.22
CA GLU A 258 19.37 16.49 -23.97
C GLU A 258 18.66 15.54 -23.01
N ALA A 259 17.73 14.74 -23.51
CA ALA A 259 17.02 13.75 -22.70
C ALA A 259 17.96 12.64 -22.21
N GLN A 260 18.89 12.19 -23.06
CA GLN A 260 19.88 11.17 -22.68
C GLN A 260 20.81 11.69 -21.58
N GLU A 261 21.28 12.94 -21.68
CA GLU A 261 22.11 13.59 -20.67
C GLU A 261 21.36 13.75 -19.35
N LEU A 262 20.12 14.24 -19.38
CA LEU A 262 19.29 14.37 -18.18
C LEU A 262 19.08 13.01 -17.51
N PHE A 263 18.70 11.99 -18.29
CA PHE A 263 18.45 10.66 -17.75
C PHE A 263 19.70 9.97 -17.21
N SER A 264 20.88 10.28 -17.73
CA SER A 264 22.15 9.76 -17.20
C SER A 264 22.55 10.33 -15.84
N ARG A 265 21.98 11.47 -15.45
CA ARG A 265 22.26 12.16 -14.16
C ARG A 265 21.30 11.75 -13.04
N ILE A 266 20.28 10.96 -13.36
CA ILE A 266 19.21 10.51 -12.45
C ILE A 266 19.51 9.10 -11.93
#